data_AF-A0AAV7KG28-F1
#
_entry.id   AF-A0AAV7KG28-F1
#
_cell.length_a   1.000
_cell.length_b   1.000
_cell.length_c   1.000
_cell.angle_alpha   90.00
_cell.angle_beta   90.00
_cell.angle_gamma   90.00
#
_symmetry.space_group_name_H-M   'P 1'
#
loop_
_entity.id
_entity.type
_entity.pdbx_description
1 polymer ?
#
loop_
_entity_poly.entity_id
_entity_poly.type
_entity_poly.pdbx_seq_one_letter_code
_entity_poly.pdbx_strand_id
1 'polypeptide(L)'
;MDTLINKESTEITEKGLELTSGFCEVEIQHSQLDGKMAKIISGAGGACCQFCTATFKQIHDPDIAKDGFPINRSITDLKVLFDEVNEEEFLSLSSDNRFSPLARGVFKWSPTSKRVSDAKTFVTSLIKDNLNIIIDIPSTQGGTTTTGNVVRRCLIRKDDNDQDFLYWVLTVIPSEFKSHIIEIHTCLGAILRVYNSSRRVDTEELALVCSNIYQSILCAFPWANVSPTLHKLLAHAPEIISMFNDGHGLENLSEEGLEASNKYIRRYRDRLARKFSFEENLKDVFVRLISHSDPMLLMNRKFSIPRPPSSQGLRSSQDILVNTLIRDHEDHNDD
;
A
#
# COMPACT_ATOMS: atom_id res chain seq x y z
N MET A 1 10.49 19.59 -22.40
CA MET A 1 10.70 20.94 -22.97
C MET A 1 11.88 21.50 -22.20
N ASP A 2 13.07 21.29 -22.74
CA ASP A 2 14.33 21.60 -22.07
C ASP A 2 14.68 23.05 -22.36
N THR A 3 14.82 23.85 -21.30
CA THR A 3 15.33 25.21 -21.41
C THR A 3 16.75 25.22 -20.88
N LEU A 4 17.70 25.11 -21.81
CA LEU A 4 19.11 25.37 -21.61
C LEU A 4 19.30 26.88 -21.41
N ILE A 5 19.82 27.30 -20.25
CA ILE A 5 20.38 28.64 -20.05
C ILE A 5 21.83 28.48 -19.61
N ASN A 6 22.75 28.73 -20.56
CA ASN A 6 24.18 28.91 -20.31
C ASN A 6 24.48 30.42 -20.17
N LYS A 7 25.15 30.84 -19.09
CA LYS A 7 26.56 31.30 -19.09
C LYS A 7 27.00 31.90 -17.75
N GLU A 8 28.27 31.63 -17.47
CA GLU A 8 29.13 31.89 -16.31
C GLU A 8 29.17 33.33 -15.76
N SER A 9 29.43 33.42 -14.44
CA SER A 9 30.31 34.44 -13.86
C SER A 9 30.90 33.93 -12.54
N THR A 10 32.19 33.61 -12.53
CA THR A 10 32.98 33.29 -11.33
C THR A 10 33.56 34.59 -10.75
N GLU A 11 33.03 35.05 -9.62
CA GLU A 11 33.67 36.08 -8.78
C GLU A 11 34.34 35.41 -7.59
N ILE A 12 35.66 35.58 -7.50
CA ILE A 12 36.49 35.14 -6.38
C ILE A 12 36.48 36.28 -5.35
N THR A 13 35.81 36.09 -4.22
CA THR A 13 35.99 36.97 -3.05
C THR A 13 36.92 36.32 -2.02
N GLU A 14 37.96 37.07 -1.66
CA GLU A 14 38.97 36.75 -0.65
C GLU A 14 38.34 36.41 0.71
N LYS A 15 38.13 35.11 0.98
CA LYS A 15 38.18 34.45 2.29
C LYS A 15 37.86 32.96 2.11
N GLY A 16 38.88 32.19 1.74
CA GLY A 16 39.13 30.79 2.14
C GLY A 16 37.96 29.79 2.32
N LEU A 17 36.90 29.89 1.55
CA LEU A 17 35.91 28.84 1.37
C LEU A 17 35.73 28.66 -0.13
N GLU A 18 36.39 27.66 -0.70
CA GLU A 18 36.05 27.17 -2.03
C GLU A 18 34.64 26.55 -1.93
N LEU A 19 33.62 27.38 -2.09
CA LEU A 19 32.29 26.92 -2.45
C LEU A 19 32.39 26.44 -3.89
N THR A 20 32.75 25.17 -4.08
CA THR A 20 32.41 24.47 -5.31
C THR A 20 30.89 24.53 -5.43
N SER A 21 30.39 25.42 -6.28
CA SER A 21 29.00 25.45 -6.69
C SER A 21 28.72 24.17 -7.47
N GLY A 22 28.46 23.08 -6.75
CA GLY A 22 27.97 21.84 -7.34
C GLY A 22 26.53 22.05 -7.77
N PHE A 23 26.24 21.82 -9.04
CA PHE A 23 24.87 21.66 -9.47
C PHE A 23 24.37 20.32 -8.94
N CYS A 24 23.25 20.34 -8.22
CA CYS A 24 22.55 19.14 -7.78
C CYS A 24 21.31 18.99 -8.65
N GLU A 25 21.25 17.90 -9.41
CA GLU A 25 20.04 17.49 -10.08
C GLU A 25 19.13 16.78 -9.06
N VAL A 26 17.86 17.20 -9.00
CA VAL A 26 16.88 16.65 -8.07
C VAL A 26 15.78 15.99 -8.87
N GLU A 27 15.70 14.67 -8.77
CA GLU A 27 14.55 13.91 -9.26
C GLU A 27 13.50 13.80 -8.13
N ILE A 28 12.25 14.15 -8.46
CA ILE A 28 11.13 14.08 -7.51
C ILE A 28 10.15 13.02 -7.99
N GLN A 29 9.91 12.03 -7.13
CA GLN A 29 8.93 10.97 -7.38
C GLN A 29 7.70 11.16 -6.49
N HIS A 30 6.52 11.19 -7.11
CA HIS A 30 5.24 11.36 -6.43
C HIS A 30 4.56 10.01 -6.16
N SER A 31 5.08 9.25 -5.20
CA SER A 31 4.52 7.93 -4.83
C SER A 31 3.60 7.97 -3.61
N GLN A 32 3.74 8.96 -2.74
CA GLN A 32 3.05 9.06 -1.44
C GLN A 32 1.67 9.72 -1.57
N LEU A 33 0.95 9.35 -2.63
CA LEU A 33 -0.41 9.77 -2.88
C LEU A 33 -1.33 8.59 -2.65
N ASP A 34 -2.37 8.87 -1.89
CA ASP A 34 -3.42 7.92 -1.70
C ASP A 34 -4.06 7.63 -3.10
N GLY A 35 -4.38 6.37 -3.43
CA GLY A 35 -5.26 5.91 -4.52
C GLY A 35 -6.41 6.82 -5.04
N LYS A 36 -7.39 7.27 -4.25
CA LYS A 36 -8.38 8.33 -4.58
C LYS A 36 -7.74 9.65 -5.00
N MET A 37 -6.75 10.22 -4.29
CA MET A 37 -6.08 11.43 -4.76
C MET A 37 -5.36 11.14 -6.08
N ALA A 38 -4.68 9.99 -6.18
CA ALA A 38 -4.10 9.52 -7.42
C ALA A 38 -5.16 9.38 -8.52
N LYS A 39 -6.39 8.91 -8.24
CA LYS A 39 -7.50 8.81 -9.22
C LYS A 39 -8.00 10.19 -9.65
N ILE A 40 -8.08 11.13 -8.72
CA ILE A 40 -8.48 12.51 -9.00
C ILE A 40 -7.42 13.18 -9.88
N ILE A 41 -6.16 13.11 -9.48
CA ILE A 41 -5.04 13.73 -10.20
C ILE A 41 -4.84 13.08 -11.58
N SER A 42 -4.99 11.77 -11.67
CA SER A 42 -4.88 11.03 -12.94
C SER A 42 -6.14 11.10 -13.79
N GLY A 43 -7.27 11.63 -13.32
CA GLY A 43 -8.53 11.55 -14.06
C GLY A 43 -9.10 10.13 -14.22
N ALA A 44 -8.53 9.13 -13.56
CA ALA A 44 -9.01 7.74 -13.58
C ALA A 44 -10.24 7.51 -12.66
N GLY A 45 -11.10 8.52 -12.50
CA GLY A 45 -12.25 8.51 -11.58
C GLY A 45 -13.24 7.37 -11.85
N GLY A 46 -13.55 7.13 -13.14
CA GLY A 46 -14.43 6.05 -13.60
C GLY A 46 -13.72 4.71 -13.90
N ALA A 47 -12.39 4.67 -13.85
CA ALA A 47 -11.64 3.47 -14.23
C ALA A 47 -11.55 2.43 -13.11
N CYS A 48 -11.57 1.16 -13.51
CA CYS A 48 -11.36 0.04 -12.60
C CYS A 48 -9.93 0.06 -12.04
N CYS A 49 -8.92 0.13 -12.92
CA CYS A 49 -7.50 0.23 -12.58
C CYS A 49 -6.88 1.53 -13.09
N GLN A 50 -5.84 2.02 -12.40
CA GLN A 50 -5.05 3.18 -12.82
C GLN A 50 -3.87 2.84 -13.72
N PHE A 51 -3.48 1.56 -13.78
CA PHE A 51 -2.26 1.11 -14.45
C PHE A 51 -2.55 0.46 -15.81
N CYS A 52 -3.71 -0.19 -15.93
CA CYS A 52 -4.12 -0.84 -17.17
C CYS A 52 -5.46 -0.29 -17.70
N THR A 53 -5.75 -0.59 -18.96
CA THR A 53 -7.01 -0.28 -19.65
C THR A 53 -8.09 -1.35 -19.47
N ALA A 54 -7.81 -2.42 -18.72
CA ALA A 54 -8.74 -3.53 -18.53
C ALA A 54 -10.06 -3.06 -17.89
N THR A 55 -11.16 -3.48 -18.52
CA THR A 55 -12.51 -3.23 -18.02
C THR A 55 -12.82 -4.14 -16.83
N PHE A 56 -13.85 -3.78 -16.06
CA PHE A 56 -14.31 -4.60 -14.95
C PHE A 56 -14.62 -6.04 -15.39
N LYS A 57 -15.22 -6.24 -16.57
CA LYS A 57 -15.51 -7.60 -17.07
C LYS A 57 -14.26 -8.40 -17.36
N GLN A 58 -13.25 -7.79 -18.00
CA GLN A 58 -12.00 -8.46 -18.35
C GLN A 58 -11.18 -8.86 -17.12
N ILE A 59 -11.24 -8.07 -16.05
CA ILE A 59 -10.55 -8.34 -14.78
C ILE A 59 -11.07 -9.62 -14.09
N HIS A 60 -12.29 -10.05 -14.40
CA HIS A 60 -12.95 -11.23 -13.84
C HIS A 60 -12.96 -12.42 -14.81
N ASP A 61 -12.33 -12.29 -15.98
CA ASP A 61 -12.24 -13.35 -16.96
C ASP A 61 -10.96 -14.17 -16.71
N PRO A 62 -11.07 -15.47 -16.38
CA PRO A 62 -9.92 -16.31 -16.07
C PRO A 62 -8.99 -16.52 -17.26
N ASP A 63 -9.52 -16.51 -18.49
CA ASP A 63 -8.72 -16.71 -19.69
C ASP A 63 -7.85 -15.47 -19.95
N ILE A 64 -8.42 -14.27 -19.76
CA ILE A 64 -7.67 -13.01 -19.88
C ILE A 64 -6.67 -12.86 -18.73
N ALA A 65 -7.06 -13.23 -17.50
CA ALA A 65 -6.17 -13.15 -16.34
C ALA A 65 -4.93 -14.04 -16.48
N LYS A 66 -5.01 -15.11 -17.28
CA LYS A 66 -3.86 -15.99 -17.57
C LYS A 66 -2.78 -15.31 -18.40
N ASP A 67 -3.18 -14.45 -19.32
CA ASP A 67 -2.25 -13.69 -20.17
C ASP A 67 -1.66 -12.47 -19.44
N GLY A 68 -2.21 -12.12 -18.27
CA GLY A 68 -1.77 -11.02 -17.43
C GLY A 68 -2.35 -9.67 -17.86
N PHE A 69 -2.00 -8.62 -17.11
CA PHE A 69 -2.46 -7.25 -17.38
C PHE A 69 -1.27 -6.30 -17.40
N PRO A 70 -0.72 -5.96 -18.58
CA PRO A 70 0.43 -5.06 -18.65
C PRO A 70 0.06 -3.65 -18.20
N ILE A 71 1.02 -2.94 -17.63
CA ILE A 71 0.92 -1.49 -17.42
C ILE A 71 0.92 -0.81 -18.81
N ASN A 72 -0.25 -0.45 -19.31
CA ASN A 72 -0.43 0.07 -20.66
C ASN A 72 -1.20 1.40 -20.72
N ARG A 73 -1.48 2.00 -19.58
CA ARG A 73 -2.24 3.26 -19.53
C ARG A 73 -1.31 4.45 -19.69
N SER A 74 -1.51 5.23 -20.75
CA SER A 74 -0.75 6.45 -21.02
C SER A 74 -1.34 7.69 -20.33
N ILE A 75 -0.54 8.76 -20.24
CA ILE A 75 -1.02 10.08 -19.78
C ILE A 75 -2.14 10.62 -20.68
N THR A 76 -2.14 10.26 -21.96
CA THR A 76 -3.19 10.65 -22.92
C THR A 76 -4.52 9.96 -22.59
N ASP A 77 -4.48 8.66 -22.25
CA ASP A 77 -5.69 7.90 -21.87
C ASP A 77 -6.32 8.46 -20.58
N LEU A 78 -5.47 8.94 -19.66
CA LEU A 78 -5.88 9.59 -18.42
C LEU A 78 -6.58 10.93 -18.66
N LYS A 79 -6.14 11.71 -19.66
CA LYS A 79 -6.79 12.97 -20.05
C LYS A 79 -8.17 12.74 -20.65
N VAL A 80 -8.33 11.75 -21.53
CA VAL A 80 -9.64 11.40 -22.11
C VAL A 80 -10.65 11.06 -21.02
N LEU A 81 -10.26 10.24 -20.04
CA LEU A 81 -11.14 9.90 -18.91
C LEU A 81 -11.46 11.10 -18.01
N PHE A 82 -10.51 12.02 -17.83
CA PHE A 82 -10.77 13.25 -17.09
C PHE A 82 -11.83 14.12 -17.79
N ASP A 83 -11.72 14.24 -19.11
CA ASP A 83 -12.65 15.03 -19.92
C ASP A 83 -14.05 14.39 -19.98
N GLU A 84 -14.14 13.05 -20.03
CA GLU A 84 -15.41 12.30 -19.98
C GLU A 84 -16.14 12.45 -18.63
N VAL A 85 -15.41 12.57 -17.52
CA VAL A 85 -15.98 12.74 -16.18
C VAL A 85 -16.56 14.15 -15.97
N ASN A 86 -16.18 15.12 -16.82
CA ASN A 86 -16.58 16.53 -16.65
C ASN A 86 -17.99 16.89 -17.16
N GLU A 87 -18.70 16.02 -17.89
CA GLU A 87 -20.00 16.43 -18.45
C GLU A 87 -21.22 16.17 -17.55
N GLU A 88 -21.34 15.08 -16.76
CA GLU A 88 -22.57 14.87 -15.96
C GLU A 88 -22.42 14.16 -14.59
N GLU A 89 -21.23 13.70 -14.17
CA GLU A 89 -21.12 12.72 -13.06
C GLU A 89 -20.28 13.16 -11.84
N PHE A 90 -19.87 14.42 -11.75
CA PHE A 90 -19.04 14.89 -10.64
C PHE A 90 -19.75 14.90 -9.27
N LEU A 91 -21.10 14.87 -9.25
CA LEU A 91 -21.91 14.89 -8.03
C LEU A 91 -22.39 13.51 -7.54
N SER A 92 -22.42 12.48 -8.39
CA SER A 92 -22.85 11.12 -8.01
C SER A 92 -21.67 10.17 -7.70
N LEU A 93 -20.45 10.46 -8.18
CA LEU A 93 -19.25 9.69 -7.87
C LEU A 93 -18.72 9.88 -6.42
N SER A 94 -19.36 10.74 -5.62
CA SER A 94 -18.95 11.02 -4.24
C SER A 94 -19.34 9.95 -3.21
N SER A 95 -20.13 8.93 -3.59
CA SER A 95 -20.66 7.96 -2.62
C SER A 95 -19.85 6.67 -2.45
N ASP A 96 -18.93 6.29 -3.36
CA ASP A 96 -18.44 4.89 -3.35
C ASP A 96 -16.92 4.64 -3.43
N ASN A 97 -16.06 5.66 -3.38
CA ASN A 97 -14.62 5.44 -3.42
C ASN A 97 -13.91 6.10 -2.23
N ARG A 98 -13.83 5.37 -1.13
CA ARG A 98 -12.95 5.66 0.01
C ARG A 98 -11.93 4.54 0.19
N PHE A 99 -10.68 4.96 0.35
CA PHE A 99 -9.54 4.22 0.88
C PHE A 99 -9.83 3.26 2.02
N SER A 100 -9.58 1.99 1.80
CA SER A 100 -8.72 1.15 2.67
C SER A 100 -8.59 -0.23 1.99
N PRO A 101 -7.95 -0.30 0.82
CA PRO A 101 -8.40 -1.29 -0.14
C PRO A 101 -7.85 -2.70 0.08
N LEU A 102 -6.78 -2.88 0.86
CA LEU A 102 -6.29 -4.23 1.21
C LEU A 102 -7.22 -4.95 2.19
N ALA A 103 -7.92 -4.21 3.05
CA ALA A 103 -8.93 -4.75 3.96
C ALA A 103 -10.33 -4.83 3.32
N ARG A 104 -10.71 -3.84 2.50
CA ARG A 104 -12.05 -3.76 1.92
C ARG A 104 -12.20 -4.61 0.66
N GLY A 105 -11.11 -4.86 -0.07
CA GLY A 105 -11.14 -5.55 -1.35
C GLY A 105 -11.31 -7.06 -1.29
N VAL A 106 -10.88 -7.68 -0.18
CA VAL A 106 -11.06 -9.11 0.08
C VAL A 106 -12.44 -9.38 0.73
N PHE A 107 -13.07 -8.36 1.33
CA PHE A 107 -14.23 -8.54 2.22
C PHE A 107 -15.37 -7.51 2.04
N LYS A 108 -15.64 -6.99 0.82
CA LYS A 108 -16.81 -6.10 0.60
C LYS A 108 -18.09 -6.94 0.53
N TRP A 109 -18.65 -7.28 1.69
CA TRP A 109 -20.02 -7.81 1.80
C TRP A 109 -21.00 -6.64 1.75
N SER A 110 -21.61 -6.35 0.60
CA SER A 110 -22.83 -5.54 0.59
C SER A 110 -23.96 -6.44 1.12
N PRO A 111 -24.59 -6.12 2.26
CA PRO A 111 -25.74 -6.89 2.72
C PRO A 111 -26.95 -6.45 1.90
N THR A 112 -27.05 -6.93 0.67
CA THR A 112 -28.29 -6.89 -0.10
C THR A 112 -29.35 -7.81 0.53
N SER A 113 -28.93 -8.73 1.40
CA SER A 113 -29.83 -9.59 2.19
C SER A 113 -29.49 -9.59 3.68
N LYS A 114 -30.53 -9.73 4.51
CA LYS A 114 -30.41 -9.89 5.97
C LYS A 114 -29.46 -11.04 6.35
N ARG A 115 -29.47 -12.13 5.58
CA ARG A 115 -28.60 -13.30 5.77
C ARG A 115 -27.11 -12.94 5.72
N VAL A 116 -26.72 -12.07 4.79
CA VAL A 116 -25.33 -11.61 4.67
C VAL A 116 -24.94 -10.74 5.87
N SER A 117 -25.84 -9.87 6.33
CA SER A 117 -25.60 -9.03 7.51
C SER A 117 -25.44 -9.87 8.78
N ASP A 118 -26.30 -10.89 8.95
CA ASP A 118 -26.28 -11.77 10.10
C ASP A 118 -24.99 -12.62 10.12
N ALA A 119 -24.61 -13.19 8.97
CA ALA A 119 -23.36 -13.94 8.82
C ALA A 119 -22.12 -13.09 9.11
N LYS A 120 -22.09 -11.85 8.59
CA LYS A 120 -21.02 -10.89 8.87
C LYS A 120 -20.92 -10.61 10.36
N THR A 121 -22.03 -10.32 11.01
CA THR A 121 -22.08 -10.05 12.45
C THR A 121 -21.53 -11.23 13.24
N PHE A 122 -21.97 -12.45 12.91
CA PHE A 122 -21.49 -13.68 13.54
C PHE A 122 -19.97 -13.88 13.43
N VAL A 123 -19.41 -13.72 12.22
CA VAL A 123 -17.96 -13.85 12.02
C VAL A 123 -17.20 -12.75 12.77
N THR A 124 -17.68 -11.51 12.73
CA THR A 124 -17.02 -10.40 13.45
C THR A 124 -17.06 -10.58 14.97
N SER A 125 -18.15 -11.10 15.54
CA SER A 125 -18.21 -11.42 16.97
C SER A 125 -17.28 -12.57 17.32
N LEU A 126 -17.23 -13.63 16.51
CA LEU A 126 -16.33 -14.76 16.73
C LEU A 126 -14.86 -14.32 16.81
N ILE A 127 -14.42 -13.47 15.88
CA ILE A 127 -13.05 -12.96 15.85
C ILE A 127 -12.78 -12.00 17.02
N LYS A 128 -13.76 -11.16 17.37
CA LYS A 128 -13.63 -10.26 18.51
C LYS A 128 -13.47 -11.04 19.82
N ASP A 129 -14.30 -12.05 20.05
CA ASP A 129 -14.33 -12.80 21.30
C ASP A 129 -13.08 -13.67 21.50
N ASN A 130 -12.55 -14.25 20.42
CA ASN A 130 -11.38 -15.13 20.51
C ASN A 130 -10.03 -14.41 20.38
N LEU A 131 -9.94 -13.36 19.54
CA LEU A 131 -8.66 -12.71 19.24
C LEU A 131 -8.57 -11.28 19.77
N ASN A 132 -9.65 -10.73 20.33
CA ASN A 132 -9.74 -9.33 20.70
C ASN A 132 -9.33 -8.42 19.52
N ILE A 133 -9.87 -8.72 18.33
CA ILE A 133 -9.70 -7.94 17.11
C ILE A 133 -11.06 -7.40 16.69
N ILE A 134 -11.14 -6.10 16.46
CA ILE A 134 -12.36 -5.43 16.01
C ILE A 134 -12.23 -5.12 14.51
N ILE A 135 -13.06 -5.77 13.70
CA ILE A 135 -12.99 -5.69 12.23
C ILE A 135 -14.27 -5.07 11.69
N ASP A 136 -14.11 -4.20 10.69
CA ASP A 136 -15.18 -3.69 9.83
C ASP A 136 -16.36 -2.98 10.53
N ILE A 137 -16.06 -2.29 11.63
CA ILE A 137 -17.02 -1.38 12.28
C ILE A 137 -16.83 0.03 11.68
N PRO A 138 -17.89 0.69 11.18
CA PRO A 138 -17.77 2.04 10.65
C PRO A 138 -17.35 3.03 11.74
N SER A 139 -16.38 3.88 11.43
CA SER A 139 -15.92 4.96 12.31
C SER A 139 -16.73 6.25 12.07
N THR A 140 -16.97 7.02 13.13
CA THR A 140 -17.66 8.31 13.07
C THR A 140 -16.92 9.36 12.25
N GLN A 141 -15.60 9.25 12.09
CA GLN A 141 -14.76 10.15 11.28
C GLN A 141 -14.59 9.67 9.83
N GLY A 142 -15.40 8.69 9.40
CA GLY A 142 -15.24 8.01 8.12
C GLY A 142 -14.25 6.84 8.20
N GLY A 143 -14.43 5.87 7.30
CA GLY A 143 -13.64 4.63 7.28
C GLY A 143 -14.19 3.54 8.21
N THR A 144 -13.38 2.50 8.43
CA THR A 144 -13.73 1.35 9.28
C THR A 144 -12.64 1.12 10.32
N THR A 145 -12.92 0.34 11.38
CA THR A 145 -11.95 -0.02 12.42
C THR A 145 -10.80 -0.90 11.92
N THR A 146 -10.85 -1.34 10.67
CA THR A 146 -9.81 -2.16 10.03
C THR A 146 -8.60 -1.30 9.64
N THR A 147 -7.76 -1.01 10.64
CA THR A 147 -6.49 -0.28 10.47
C THR A 147 -5.36 -1.18 9.98
N GLY A 148 -4.24 -0.60 9.54
CA GLY A 148 -3.05 -1.38 9.14
C GLY A 148 -2.57 -2.37 10.21
N ASN A 149 -2.69 -2.02 11.49
CA ASN A 149 -2.36 -2.94 12.59
C ASN A 149 -3.32 -4.14 12.69
N VAL A 150 -4.62 -3.92 12.42
CA VAL A 150 -5.60 -5.02 12.36
C VAL A 150 -5.27 -5.94 11.18
N VAL A 151 -4.98 -5.37 10.01
CA VAL A 151 -4.60 -6.13 8.81
C VAL A 151 -3.35 -6.99 9.06
N ARG A 152 -2.30 -6.42 9.67
CA ARG A 152 -1.09 -7.17 10.05
C ARG A 152 -1.41 -8.35 10.96
N ARG A 153 -2.29 -8.17 11.95
CA ARG A 153 -2.72 -9.27 12.84
C ARG A 153 -3.55 -10.34 12.14
N CYS A 154 -4.28 -9.98 11.08
CA CYS A 154 -5.10 -10.91 10.32
C CYS A 154 -4.32 -11.69 9.26
N LEU A 155 -3.27 -11.09 8.67
CA LEU A 155 -2.57 -11.64 7.51
C LEU A 155 -1.19 -12.23 7.82
N ILE A 156 -0.54 -11.83 8.92
CA ILE A 156 0.78 -12.37 9.29
C ILE A 156 0.59 -13.57 10.21
N ARG A 157 1.09 -14.73 9.77
CA ARG A 157 1.13 -15.96 10.56
C ARG A 157 2.47 -16.08 11.28
N LYS A 158 2.44 -16.53 12.53
CA LYS A 158 3.64 -16.83 13.32
C LYS A 158 4.00 -18.31 13.25
N ASP A 159 3.00 -19.15 13.48
CA ASP A 159 3.06 -20.61 13.32
C ASP A 159 1.82 -21.08 12.55
N ASP A 160 1.96 -22.14 11.76
CA ASP A 160 0.83 -22.72 11.04
C ASP A 160 -0.17 -23.43 11.95
N ASN A 161 0.23 -23.75 13.20
CA ASN A 161 -0.58 -24.41 14.22
C ASN A 161 -1.23 -23.43 15.22
N ASP A 162 -0.92 -22.14 15.12
CA ASP A 162 -1.49 -21.14 16.03
C ASP A 162 -3.01 -20.98 15.81
N GLN A 163 -3.73 -20.71 16.90
CA GLN A 163 -5.15 -20.30 16.85
C GLN A 163 -5.27 -18.84 16.40
N ASP A 164 -4.79 -18.57 15.20
CA ASP A 164 -4.72 -17.26 14.58
C ASP A 164 -6.06 -16.88 13.88
N PHE A 165 -6.05 -15.75 13.16
CA PHE A 165 -7.20 -15.29 12.41
C PHE A 165 -7.71 -16.33 11.39
N LEU A 166 -6.79 -16.99 10.68
CA LEU A 166 -7.14 -17.97 9.65
C LEU A 166 -7.80 -19.20 10.28
N TYR A 167 -7.27 -19.70 11.39
CA TYR A 167 -7.86 -20.82 12.13
C TYR A 167 -9.35 -20.57 12.42
N TRP A 168 -9.68 -19.44 13.03
CA TRP A 168 -11.07 -19.11 13.38
C TRP A 168 -11.96 -18.92 12.16
N VAL A 169 -11.46 -18.31 11.09
CA VAL A 169 -12.20 -18.19 9.83
C VAL A 169 -12.52 -19.58 9.24
N LEU A 170 -11.56 -20.52 9.27
CA LEU A 170 -11.74 -21.88 8.75
C LEU A 170 -12.74 -22.72 9.55
N THR A 171 -13.09 -22.34 10.79
CA THR A 171 -14.13 -23.02 11.57
C THR A 171 -15.54 -22.79 11.01
N VAL A 172 -15.75 -21.66 10.30
CA VAL A 172 -17.07 -21.24 9.79
C VAL A 172 -17.24 -21.59 8.30
N ILE A 173 -16.14 -21.69 7.57
CA ILE A 173 -16.14 -21.91 6.12
C ILE A 173 -16.42 -23.40 5.77
N PRO A 174 -17.24 -23.68 4.73
CA PRO A 174 -17.45 -25.04 4.23
C PRO A 174 -16.13 -25.74 3.85
N SER A 175 -16.06 -27.06 4.06
CA SER A 175 -14.83 -27.86 3.83
C SER A 175 -14.26 -27.73 2.43
N GLU A 176 -15.11 -27.57 1.41
CA GLU A 176 -14.73 -27.43 0.00
C GLU A 176 -13.88 -26.18 -0.29
N PHE A 177 -14.04 -25.10 0.48
CA PHE A 177 -13.30 -23.85 0.26
C PHE A 177 -12.06 -23.72 1.15
N LYS A 178 -11.86 -24.61 2.13
CA LYS A 178 -10.81 -24.44 3.15
C LYS A 178 -9.41 -24.43 2.55
N SER A 179 -9.11 -25.36 1.64
CA SER A 179 -7.81 -25.44 0.96
C SER A 179 -7.50 -24.15 0.20
N HIS A 180 -8.44 -23.67 -0.61
CA HIS A 180 -8.30 -22.44 -1.38
C HIS A 180 -8.09 -21.21 -0.48
N ILE A 181 -8.82 -21.11 0.62
CA ILE A 181 -8.67 -19.99 1.56
C ILE A 181 -7.30 -20.02 2.25
N ILE A 182 -6.80 -21.20 2.63
CA ILE A 182 -5.46 -21.34 3.22
C ILE A 182 -4.39 -20.90 2.24
N GLU A 183 -4.48 -21.35 0.98
CA GLU A 183 -3.54 -20.99 -0.09
C GLU A 183 -3.54 -19.48 -0.34
N ILE A 184 -4.72 -18.90 -0.59
CA ILE A 184 -4.88 -17.47 -0.84
C ILE A 184 -4.37 -16.64 0.34
N HIS A 185 -4.70 -17.02 1.57
CA HIS A 185 -4.25 -16.29 2.77
C HIS A 185 -2.73 -16.35 2.93
N THR A 186 -2.14 -17.53 2.73
CA THR A 186 -0.69 -17.75 2.84
C THR A 186 0.06 -16.91 1.81
N CYS A 187 -0.35 -16.98 0.54
CA CYS A 187 0.30 -16.24 -0.53
C CYS A 187 0.07 -14.72 -0.41
N LEU A 188 -1.13 -14.26 -0.09
CA LEU A 188 -1.38 -12.83 0.11
C LEU A 188 -0.57 -12.27 1.29
N GLY A 189 -0.45 -13.02 2.38
CA GLY A 189 0.38 -12.64 3.51
C GLY A 189 1.86 -12.51 3.13
N ALA A 190 2.38 -13.45 2.33
CA ALA A 190 3.75 -13.41 1.82
C ALA A 190 3.98 -12.25 0.84
N ILE A 191 3.11 -12.11 -0.18
CA ILE A 191 3.18 -11.03 -1.19
C ILE A 191 3.18 -9.67 -0.49
N LEU A 192 2.30 -9.45 0.49
CA LEU A 192 2.25 -8.17 1.19
C LEU A 192 3.48 -7.89 2.05
N ARG A 193 4.12 -8.92 2.59
CA ARG A 193 5.39 -8.75 3.31
C ARG A 193 6.52 -8.36 2.37
N VAL A 194 6.59 -9.01 1.21
CA VAL A 194 7.57 -8.68 0.16
C VAL A 194 7.33 -7.27 -0.39
N TYR A 195 6.06 -6.96 -0.70
CA TYR A 195 5.64 -5.65 -1.20
C TYR A 195 5.95 -4.51 -0.23
N ASN A 196 5.77 -4.74 1.08
CA ASN A 196 6.09 -3.78 2.13
C ASN A 196 7.48 -4.01 2.75
N SER A 197 8.43 -4.52 1.97
CA SER A 197 9.83 -4.61 2.38
C SER A 197 10.68 -3.59 1.63
N SER A 198 11.88 -3.34 2.11
CA SER A 198 12.94 -2.56 1.44
C SER A 198 13.99 -3.46 0.75
N ARG A 199 13.75 -4.77 0.70
CA ARG A 199 14.70 -5.76 0.16
C ARG A 199 14.54 -5.97 -1.35
N ARG A 200 15.56 -6.53 -2.00
CA ARG A 200 15.47 -6.98 -3.39
C ARG A 200 14.54 -8.18 -3.51
N VAL A 201 13.73 -8.16 -4.56
CA VAL A 201 12.67 -9.12 -4.82
C VAL A 201 12.95 -9.83 -6.14
N ASP A 202 12.72 -11.13 -6.17
CA ASP A 202 12.63 -11.86 -7.42
C ASP A 202 11.30 -11.54 -8.12
N THR A 203 11.37 -10.65 -9.10
CA THR A 203 10.16 -10.14 -9.79
C THR A 203 9.52 -11.19 -10.71
N GLU A 204 10.29 -12.14 -11.24
CA GLU A 204 9.78 -13.21 -12.09
C GLU A 204 9.01 -14.24 -11.25
N GLU A 205 9.59 -14.67 -10.13
CA GLU A 205 8.91 -15.58 -9.20
C GLU A 205 7.69 -14.91 -8.56
N LEU A 206 7.78 -13.62 -8.22
CA LEU A 206 6.63 -12.87 -7.72
C LEU A 206 5.50 -12.82 -8.76
N ALA A 207 5.82 -12.59 -10.04
CA ALA A 207 4.83 -12.57 -11.11
C ALA A 207 4.11 -13.91 -11.27
N LEU A 208 4.85 -15.03 -11.16
CA LEU A 208 4.28 -16.37 -11.21
C LEU A 208 3.34 -16.62 -10.04
N VAL A 209 3.79 -16.34 -8.81
CA VAL A 209 2.97 -16.51 -7.59
C VAL A 209 1.71 -15.66 -7.66
N CYS A 210 1.82 -14.39 -8.07
CA CYS A 210 0.68 -13.50 -8.19
C CYS A 210 -0.32 -13.98 -9.25
N SER A 211 0.14 -14.43 -10.42
CA SER A 211 -0.71 -14.92 -11.51
C SER A 211 -1.45 -16.20 -11.13
N ASN A 212 -0.76 -17.14 -10.48
CA ASN A 212 -1.36 -18.38 -10.00
C ASN A 212 -2.47 -18.10 -8.99
N ILE A 213 -2.23 -17.20 -8.03
CA ILE A 213 -3.24 -16.83 -7.04
C ILE A 213 -4.41 -16.07 -7.65
N TYR A 214 -4.14 -15.21 -8.62
CA TYR A 214 -5.21 -14.52 -9.36
C TYR A 214 -6.15 -15.53 -10.00
N GLN A 215 -5.61 -16.52 -10.72
CA GLN A 215 -6.40 -17.58 -11.35
C GLN A 215 -7.13 -18.45 -10.32
N SER A 216 -6.45 -18.84 -9.24
CA SER A 216 -7.07 -19.62 -8.15
C SER A 216 -8.27 -18.89 -7.53
N ILE A 217 -8.21 -17.56 -7.38
CA ILE A 217 -9.34 -16.76 -6.87
C ILE A 217 -10.53 -16.81 -7.85
N LEU A 218 -10.29 -16.56 -9.15
CA LEU A 218 -11.34 -16.54 -10.16
C LEU A 218 -12.02 -17.91 -10.33
N CYS A 219 -11.21 -18.98 -10.32
CA CYS A 219 -11.71 -20.35 -10.49
C CYS A 219 -12.45 -20.85 -9.25
N ALA A 220 -11.92 -20.59 -8.04
CA ALA A 220 -12.53 -21.07 -6.79
C ALA A 220 -13.75 -20.24 -6.37
N PHE A 221 -13.77 -18.94 -6.72
CA PHE A 221 -14.85 -18.03 -6.36
C PHE A 221 -15.36 -17.23 -7.57
N PRO A 222 -16.00 -17.86 -8.58
CA PRO A 222 -16.50 -17.16 -9.78
C PRO A 222 -17.57 -16.10 -9.48
N TRP A 223 -18.22 -16.22 -8.31
CA TRP A 223 -19.22 -15.29 -7.81
C TRP A 223 -18.62 -14.08 -7.09
N ALA A 224 -17.33 -14.12 -6.75
CA ALA A 224 -16.65 -13.06 -6.01
C ALA A 224 -16.00 -12.06 -6.97
N ASN A 225 -16.20 -10.78 -6.68
CA ASN A 225 -15.56 -9.72 -7.46
C ASN A 225 -14.16 -9.41 -6.93
N VAL A 226 -13.17 -9.39 -7.81
CA VAL A 226 -11.82 -8.91 -7.53
C VAL A 226 -11.84 -7.39 -7.41
N SER A 227 -11.46 -6.90 -6.24
CA SER A 227 -11.39 -5.45 -6.03
C SER A 227 -10.27 -4.80 -6.86
N PRO A 228 -10.40 -3.52 -7.23
CA PRO A 228 -9.35 -2.75 -7.90
C PRO A 228 -7.96 -2.84 -7.27
N THR A 229 -7.88 -2.94 -5.94
CA THR A 229 -6.57 -3.00 -5.27
C THR A 229 -6.01 -4.40 -5.20
N LEU A 230 -6.86 -5.42 -5.05
CA LEU A 230 -6.39 -6.79 -5.20
C LEU A 230 -5.89 -7.03 -6.63
N HIS A 231 -6.62 -6.50 -7.62
CA HIS A 231 -6.17 -6.48 -9.01
C HIS A 231 -4.84 -5.74 -9.17
N LYS A 232 -4.71 -4.51 -8.65
CA LYS A 232 -3.44 -3.77 -8.68
C LYS A 232 -2.28 -4.55 -8.05
N LEU A 233 -2.51 -5.18 -6.91
CA LEU A 233 -1.49 -5.95 -6.21
C LEU A 233 -1.08 -7.18 -7.02
N LEU A 234 -2.01 -8.02 -7.44
CA LEU A 234 -1.69 -9.28 -8.11
C LEU A 234 -1.27 -9.08 -9.57
N ALA A 235 -1.85 -8.12 -10.27
CA ALA A 235 -1.56 -7.92 -11.70
C ALA A 235 -0.34 -7.02 -11.93
N HIS A 236 -0.12 -6.00 -11.09
CA HIS A 236 0.87 -4.96 -11.39
C HIS A 236 2.00 -4.84 -10.37
N ALA A 237 1.93 -5.47 -9.18
CA ALA A 237 3.04 -5.36 -8.23
C ALA A 237 4.40 -5.81 -8.79
N PRO A 238 4.51 -6.93 -9.54
CA PRO A 238 5.79 -7.36 -10.11
C PRO A 238 6.37 -6.32 -11.08
N GLU A 239 5.55 -5.82 -12.00
CA GLU A 239 5.96 -4.78 -12.96
C GLU A 239 6.31 -3.47 -12.25
N ILE A 240 5.54 -3.07 -11.23
CA ILE A 240 5.82 -1.85 -10.47
C ILE A 240 7.18 -1.95 -9.75
N ILE A 241 7.43 -3.07 -9.07
CA ILE A 241 8.68 -3.32 -8.35
C ILE A 241 9.86 -3.37 -9.31
N SER A 242 9.71 -4.06 -10.44
CA SER A 242 10.76 -4.20 -11.45
C SER A 242 11.11 -2.87 -12.12
N MET A 243 10.09 -2.14 -12.60
CA MET A 243 10.29 -0.97 -13.45
C MET A 243 10.51 0.34 -12.69
N PHE A 244 9.89 0.51 -11.51
CA PHE A 244 9.86 1.81 -10.82
C PHE A 244 10.65 1.84 -9.52
N ASN A 245 11.18 0.70 -9.05
CA ASN A 245 11.91 0.64 -7.78
C ASN A 245 13.12 -0.29 -7.84
N ASP A 246 13.70 -0.48 -9.03
CA ASP A 246 14.92 -1.26 -9.29
C ASP A 246 14.91 -2.68 -8.69
N GLY A 247 13.73 -3.31 -8.67
CA GLY A 247 13.54 -4.64 -8.10
C GLY A 247 13.48 -4.68 -6.56
N HIS A 248 13.35 -3.55 -5.88
CA HIS A 248 13.17 -3.49 -4.42
C HIS A 248 11.68 -3.41 -4.05
N GLY A 249 11.32 -3.94 -2.88
CA GLY A 249 9.98 -3.74 -2.34
C GLY A 249 9.67 -2.25 -2.07
N LEU A 250 8.39 -1.91 -1.96
CA LEU A 250 7.90 -0.53 -2.03
C LEU A 250 7.76 0.16 -0.66
N GLU A 251 8.38 -0.38 0.40
CA GLU A 251 8.30 0.18 1.76
C GLU A 251 8.70 1.67 1.80
N ASN A 252 9.80 2.00 1.13
CA ASN A 252 10.35 3.36 1.09
C ASN A 252 9.47 4.36 0.33
N LEU A 253 8.59 3.87 -0.54
CA LEU A 253 7.69 4.68 -1.36
C LEU A 253 6.29 4.83 -0.74
N SER A 254 6.09 4.27 0.46
CA SER A 254 4.80 4.21 1.17
C SER A 254 4.32 5.58 1.70
N GLU A 255 3.00 5.73 1.79
CA GLU A 255 2.34 6.90 2.41
C GLU A 255 2.36 6.89 3.95
N GLU A 256 2.74 5.76 4.58
CA GLU A 256 2.66 5.59 6.04
C GLU A 256 3.44 6.67 6.81
N GLY A 257 4.56 7.16 6.26
CA GLY A 257 5.34 8.24 6.84
C GLY A 257 4.60 9.59 6.86
N LEU A 258 3.85 9.90 5.80
CA LEU A 258 3.02 11.11 5.74
C LEU A 258 1.82 11.00 6.70
N GLU A 259 1.18 9.83 6.78
CA GLU A 259 0.08 9.61 7.72
C GLU A 259 0.55 9.71 9.18
N ALA A 260 1.71 9.16 9.50
CA ALA A 260 2.33 9.29 10.82
C ALA A 260 2.60 10.76 11.16
N SER A 261 2.99 11.57 10.17
CA SER A 261 3.24 13.00 10.34
C SER A 261 2.00 13.79 10.77
N ASN A 262 0.80 13.36 10.40
CA ASN A 262 -0.46 13.97 10.87
C ASN A 262 -0.61 13.91 12.39
N LYS A 263 -0.02 12.92 13.07
CA LYS A 263 0.00 12.84 14.54
C LYS A 263 0.84 13.97 15.14
N TYR A 264 1.98 14.30 14.51
CA TYR A 264 2.83 15.42 14.93
C TYR A 264 2.14 16.76 14.66
N ILE A 265 1.54 16.95 13.49
CA ILE A 265 0.77 18.16 13.16
C ILE A 265 -0.28 18.44 14.23
N ARG A 266 -1.13 17.45 14.56
CA ARG A 266 -2.16 17.59 15.60
C ARG A 266 -1.56 17.94 16.96
N ARG A 267 -0.48 17.26 17.36
CA ARG A 267 0.21 17.50 18.64
C ARG A 267 0.82 18.90 18.71
N TYR A 268 1.48 19.34 17.64
CA TYR A 268 2.14 20.65 17.58
C TYR A 268 1.11 21.77 17.64
N ARG A 269 0.04 21.63 16.85
CA ARG A 269 -1.08 22.58 16.83
C ARG A 269 -1.74 22.74 18.19
N ASP A 270 -1.98 21.63 18.89
CA ASP A 270 -2.67 21.62 20.18
C ASP A 270 -1.79 22.09 21.35
N ARG A 271 -0.51 21.70 21.38
CA ARG A 271 0.32 21.85 22.60
C ARG A 271 1.53 22.75 22.46
N LEU A 272 2.06 22.94 21.26
CA LEU A 272 3.39 23.54 21.06
C LEU A 272 3.37 24.81 20.19
N ALA A 273 2.22 25.16 19.63
CA ALA A 273 2.03 26.35 18.80
C ALA A 273 1.29 27.45 19.57
N ARG A 274 1.60 28.70 19.26
CA ARG A 274 0.90 29.87 19.78
C ARG A 274 -0.56 29.83 19.35
N LYS A 275 -1.49 30.19 20.26
CA LYS A 275 -2.96 30.08 20.04
C LYS A 275 -3.67 31.43 19.87
N PHE A 276 -2.93 32.54 19.86
CA PHE A 276 -3.51 33.87 19.77
C PHE A 276 -3.79 34.33 18.32
N SER A 277 -3.20 33.65 17.33
CA SER A 277 -3.44 33.89 15.91
C SER A 277 -3.34 32.57 15.15
N PHE A 278 -4.21 32.40 14.16
CA PHE A 278 -4.20 31.23 13.28
C PHE A 278 -2.91 31.17 12.44
N GLU A 279 -2.46 32.31 11.92
CA GLU A 279 -1.25 32.39 11.11
C GLU A 279 0.00 32.00 11.91
N GLU A 280 0.15 32.55 13.12
CA GLU A 280 1.27 32.22 14.01
C GLU A 280 1.20 30.76 14.49
N ASN A 281 0.00 30.23 14.67
CA ASN A 281 -0.19 28.82 14.98
C ASN A 281 0.33 27.91 13.85
N LEU A 282 -0.03 28.21 12.60
CA LEU A 282 0.44 27.46 11.43
C LEU A 282 1.95 27.60 11.22
N LYS A 283 2.49 28.81 11.35
CA LYS A 283 3.94 29.05 11.28
C LYS A 283 4.69 28.21 12.31
N ASP A 284 4.24 28.19 13.56
CA ASP A 284 4.86 27.38 14.61
C ASP A 284 4.81 25.88 14.31
N VAL A 285 3.67 25.39 13.78
CA VAL A 285 3.56 23.99 13.35
C VAL A 285 4.55 23.68 12.23
N PHE A 286 4.64 24.54 11.23
CA PHE A 286 5.52 24.36 10.07
C PHE A 286 7.01 24.36 10.46
N VAL A 287 7.44 25.37 11.23
CA VAL A 287 8.83 25.46 11.72
C VAL A 287 9.20 24.22 12.53
N ARG A 288 8.30 23.75 13.40
CA ARG A 288 8.55 22.54 14.19
C ARG A 288 8.63 21.28 13.34
N LEU A 289 7.87 21.17 12.26
CA LEU A 289 7.97 20.05 11.34
C LEU A 289 9.32 20.04 10.63
N ILE A 290 9.79 21.19 10.14
CA ILE A 290 11.12 21.32 9.54
C ILE A 290 12.21 20.87 10.52
N SER A 291 12.18 21.38 11.76
CA SER A 291 13.15 20.96 12.79
C SER A 291 13.01 19.49 13.18
N HIS A 292 11.83 18.88 13.00
CA HIS A 292 11.63 17.47 13.29
C HIS A 292 12.24 16.57 12.21
N SER A 293 12.16 16.99 10.94
CA SER A 293 12.68 16.28 9.77
C SER A 293 14.10 16.66 9.37
N ASP A 294 14.76 17.57 10.10
CA ASP A 294 16.13 18.00 9.84
C ASP A 294 17.12 16.82 9.93
N PRO A 295 17.81 16.45 8.82
CA PRO A 295 18.74 15.32 8.79
C PRO A 295 19.88 15.45 9.81
N MET A 296 20.42 16.66 10.02
CA MET A 296 21.53 16.90 10.94
C MET A 296 21.09 16.69 12.39
N LEU A 297 19.84 17.02 12.73
CA LEU A 297 19.27 16.73 14.05
C LEU A 297 18.94 15.26 14.22
N LEU A 298 18.49 14.58 13.16
CA LEU A 298 18.17 13.15 13.19
C LEU A 298 19.41 12.28 13.35
N MET A 299 20.51 12.58 12.64
CA MET A 299 21.77 11.84 12.73
C MET A 299 22.37 11.86 14.15
N ASN A 300 22.15 12.96 14.88
CA ASN A 300 22.66 13.14 16.23
C ASN A 300 21.71 12.59 17.33
N ARG A 301 20.49 12.16 16.97
CA ARG A 301 19.59 11.53 17.93
C ARG A 301 20.01 10.09 18.19
N LYS A 302 20.28 9.77 19.45
CA LYS A 302 20.40 8.38 19.90
C LYS A 302 19.02 7.72 19.87
N PHE A 303 18.71 7.05 18.78
CA PHE A 303 17.56 6.16 18.75
C PHE A 303 17.93 4.84 19.44
N SER A 304 17.15 4.44 20.45
CA SER A 304 17.16 3.06 20.91
C SER A 304 16.50 2.22 19.82
N ILE A 305 17.29 1.55 18.99
CA ILE A 305 16.77 0.57 18.04
C ILE A 305 16.18 -0.58 18.87
N PRO A 306 14.86 -0.85 18.80
CA PRO A 306 14.31 -2.04 19.44
C PRO A 306 15.02 -3.26 18.86
N ARG A 307 15.56 -4.14 19.71
CA ARG A 307 16.17 -5.38 19.21
C ARG A 307 15.12 -6.16 18.42
N PRO A 308 15.45 -6.66 17.22
CA PRO A 308 14.54 -7.54 16.52
C PRO A 308 14.23 -8.74 17.43
N PRO A 309 12.97 -9.23 17.47
CA PRO A 309 12.64 -10.42 18.22
C PRO A 309 13.53 -11.58 17.72
N SER A 310 14.13 -12.31 18.65
CA SER A 310 14.98 -13.48 18.37
C SER A 310 14.19 -14.48 17.52
N SER A 311 14.55 -14.63 16.26
CA SER A 311 13.97 -15.62 15.35
C SER A 311 14.51 -17.02 15.67
N GLN A 312 13.98 -17.61 16.73
CA GLN A 312 14.05 -19.05 16.98
C GLN A 312 12.62 -19.56 17.13
N GLY A 313 11.94 -19.71 16.00
CA GLY A 313 10.61 -20.30 15.90
C GLY A 313 10.49 -21.00 14.56
N LEU A 314 9.68 -22.06 14.49
CA LEU A 314 9.39 -22.76 13.24
C LEU A 314 8.97 -21.73 12.17
N ARG A 315 9.53 -21.85 10.97
CA ARG A 315 9.19 -20.95 9.86
C ARG A 315 7.78 -21.30 9.40
N SER A 316 6.86 -20.33 9.47
CA SER A 316 5.52 -20.48 8.90
C SER A 316 5.63 -20.73 7.39
N SER A 317 4.60 -21.31 6.78
CA SER A 317 4.52 -21.44 5.31
C SER A 317 4.68 -20.08 4.60
N GLN A 318 4.24 -18.99 5.25
CA GLN A 318 4.47 -17.62 4.76
C GLN A 318 5.95 -17.24 4.78
N ASP A 319 6.69 -17.57 5.84
CA ASP A 319 8.12 -17.25 5.93
C ASP A 319 8.92 -17.99 4.87
N ILE A 320 8.57 -19.24 4.57
CA ILE A 320 9.22 -20.00 3.50
C ILE A 320 9.03 -19.27 2.18
N LEU A 321 7.79 -18.94 1.82
CA LEU A 321 7.48 -18.25 0.56
C LEU A 321 8.12 -16.86 0.47
N VAL A 322 8.14 -16.10 1.56
CA VAL A 322 8.81 -14.79 1.63
C VAL A 322 10.31 -14.92 1.36
N ASN A 323 10.97 -15.92 1.92
CA ASN A 323 12.39 -16.14 1.70
C ASN A 323 12.69 -16.59 0.26
N THR A 324 11.80 -17.36 -0.37
CA THR A 324 11.93 -17.72 -1.79
C THR A 324 11.83 -16.50 -2.71
N LEU A 325 10.98 -15.53 -2.35
CA LEU A 325 10.73 -14.32 -3.15
C LEU A 325 11.77 -13.22 -2.94
N ILE A 326 12.57 -13.28 -1.88
CA ILE A 326 13.62 -12.30 -1.60
C ILE A 326 14.93 -12.84 -2.18
N ARG A 327 15.58 -12.01 -3.01
CA ARG A 327 16.96 -12.27 -3.40
C ARG A 327 17.85 -11.75 -2.28
N ASP A 328 18.27 -12.65 -1.39
CA ASP A 328 19.34 -12.32 -0.46
C ASP A 328 20.58 -11.99 -1.29
N HIS A 329 21.20 -10.84 -1.03
CA HIS A 329 22.48 -10.50 -1.64
C HIS A 329 23.47 -11.61 -1.28
N GLU A 330 23.99 -12.32 -2.29
CA GLU A 330 25.40 -12.67 -2.25
C GLU A 330 26.13 -11.33 -2.11
N ASP A 331 26.69 -11.09 -0.93
CA ASP A 331 27.54 -9.95 -0.69
C ASP A 331 28.59 -9.91 -1.81
N HIS A 332 28.64 -8.80 -2.55
CA HIS A 332 29.87 -8.43 -3.24
C HIS A 332 30.91 -8.20 -2.14
N ASN A 333 31.59 -9.28 -1.74
CA ASN A 333 33.01 -9.24 -1.49
C ASN A 333 33.67 -9.01 -2.84
N ASP A 334 33.80 -7.76 -3.26
CA ASP A 334 34.77 -7.35 -4.27
C ASP A 334 35.23 -5.92 -3.92
N ASP A 335 36.43 -5.89 -3.32
CA ASP A 335 37.49 -4.87 -3.27
C ASP A 335 37.21 -3.41 -2.81
#